data_AF-A0AA88SJX1-F1
#
_entry.id   AF-A0AA88SJX1-F1
#
_cell.length_a   1.000
_cell.length_b   1.000
_cell.length_c   1.000
_cell.angle_alpha   90.00
_cell.angle_beta   90.00
_cell.angle_gamma   90.00
#
_symmetry.space_group_name_H-M   'P 1'
#
loop_
_entity.id
_entity.type
_entity.pdbx_description
1 polymer ?
#
loop_
_entity_poly.entity_id
_entity_poly.type
_entity_poly.pdbx_seq_one_letter_code
_entity_poly.pdbx_strand_id
1 'polypeptide(L)'
;MEQSLGEPEREVVESRVLMGCTGRRLGVKLGVCASLRAPECLSRPAAPQTQRDVGCGLLCCQSVAVLQLDCRPVKNSAMASAPELKIGQKVSEGKTKQIFELVDQPGLVLVQSRDQITAGNAVRKDQMEGKAAIANKTTSCVFKLLQESGIKTAFVKQHSDTAFVATHCEMIPIEWVCRRVATGSFLKRNPGVKEGYRFSPLKMEMFFKDDANNDPQWSEEQLLEAKFCLAGLTIGQCEVDIMNRSTVAIFEILEKAWATQNCTLVDMKIEFGVNVKTQEVVLADVIDKIHGGYGLLEIEASKKTSRCTET
;
A
#
# COMPACT_ATOMS: atom_id res chain seq x y z
N MET A 1 -53.72 57.34 -5.47
CA MET A 1 -52.84 56.24 -5.90
C MET A 1 -51.83 56.06 -4.77
N GLU A 2 -52.13 55.20 -3.79
CA GLU A 2 -51.95 53.73 -3.81
C GLU A 2 -50.46 53.35 -3.85
N GLN A 3 -49.93 52.41 -3.07
CA GLN A 3 -50.47 51.49 -2.06
C GLN A 3 -49.28 50.98 -1.21
N SER A 4 -49.59 50.61 0.03
CA SER A 4 -48.80 49.83 1.00
C SER A 4 -48.49 48.40 0.53
N LEU A 5 -47.49 47.76 1.15
CA LEU A 5 -47.30 46.32 1.49
C LEU A 5 -45.80 46.19 1.88
N GLY A 6 -45.27 45.60 2.95
CA GLY A 6 -45.70 44.62 3.96
C GLY A 6 -44.46 43.76 4.25
N GLU A 7 -43.89 43.81 5.46
CA GLU A 7 -42.71 43.02 5.87
C GLU A 7 -43.08 41.56 6.19
N PRO A 8 -42.20 40.56 5.98
CA PRO A 8 -42.37 39.23 6.55
C PRO A 8 -41.44 38.95 7.74
N GLU A 9 -42.03 38.30 8.74
CA GLU A 9 -41.46 37.87 10.02
C GLU A 9 -40.43 36.73 9.88
N ARG A 10 -39.52 36.64 10.86
CA ARG A 10 -38.53 35.57 11.02
C ARG A 10 -39.17 34.37 11.71
N GLU A 11 -39.15 33.21 11.04
CA GLU A 11 -39.58 31.94 11.63
C GLU A 11 -38.35 31.12 12.10
N VAL A 12 -38.31 30.85 13.40
CA VAL A 12 -37.36 29.94 14.05
C VAL A 12 -38.05 28.58 14.18
N VAL A 13 -37.54 27.56 13.48
CA VAL A 13 -38.05 26.19 13.58
C VAL A 13 -37.09 25.34 14.41
N GLU A 14 -37.49 25.09 15.66
CA GLU A 14 -36.93 24.05 16.53
C GLU A 14 -37.31 22.66 15.97
N SER A 15 -36.31 21.83 15.69
CA SER A 15 -36.52 20.41 15.34
C SER A 15 -36.47 19.54 16.61
N ARG A 16 -37.65 19.08 17.04
CA ARG A 16 -37.83 18.04 18.05
C ARG A 16 -37.38 16.68 17.50
N VAL A 17 -36.43 16.05 18.19
CA VAL A 17 -36.10 14.64 18.05
C VAL A 17 -37.16 13.81 18.76
N LEU A 18 -37.88 12.95 18.03
CA LEU A 18 -38.78 11.95 18.59
C LEU A 18 -38.21 10.55 18.40
N MET A 19 -38.10 9.84 19.52
CA MET A 19 -37.77 8.43 19.64
C MET A 19 -38.77 7.52 18.92
N GLY A 20 -38.24 6.41 18.37
CA GLY A 20 -39.03 5.28 17.89
C GLY A 20 -38.20 4.00 17.85
N CYS A 21 -37.85 3.45 19.02
CA CYS A 21 -37.32 2.09 19.15
C CYS A 21 -38.47 1.11 19.38
N THR A 22 -38.69 0.17 18.46
CA THR A 22 -39.41 -1.08 18.74
C THR A 22 -38.50 -2.25 18.42
N GLY A 23 -38.31 -3.10 19.43
CA GLY A 23 -37.31 -4.15 19.43
C GLY A 23 -37.73 -5.45 18.75
N ARG A 24 -36.73 -6.28 18.48
CA ARG A 24 -36.80 -7.73 18.74
C ARG A 24 -35.40 -8.26 19.01
N ARG A 25 -35.22 -8.84 20.21
CA ARG A 25 -34.01 -9.49 20.72
C ARG A 25 -33.98 -10.96 20.30
N LEU A 26 -32.80 -11.44 19.94
CA LEU A 26 -32.23 -12.78 20.17
C LEU A 26 -30.72 -12.52 20.37
N GLY A 27 -30.20 -12.46 21.61
CA GLY A 27 -29.46 -13.54 22.29
C GLY A 27 -28.17 -13.89 21.52
N VAL A 28 -26.93 -13.77 22.02
CA VAL A 28 -26.39 -14.13 23.35
C VAL A 28 -25.00 -13.48 23.57
N LYS A 29 -24.82 -12.92 24.78
CA LYS A 29 -23.63 -12.67 25.63
C LYS A 29 -22.21 -12.51 25.02
N LEU A 30 -21.62 -11.34 25.23
CA LEU A 30 -20.22 -11.22 25.70
C LEU A 30 -20.19 -10.40 27.00
N GLY A 31 -19.52 -10.94 28.01
CA GLY A 31 -19.37 -10.33 29.33
C GLY A 31 -18.25 -9.29 29.35
N VAL A 32 -18.56 -8.13 29.94
CA VAL A 32 -17.60 -7.12 30.36
C VAL A 32 -17.25 -7.42 31.83
N CYS A 33 -15.96 -7.52 32.16
CA CYS A 33 -15.51 -7.48 33.55
C CYS A 33 -14.77 -6.17 33.81
N ALA A 34 -15.13 -5.55 34.93
CA ALA A 34 -14.84 -4.19 35.30
C ALA A 34 -13.51 -4.04 36.06
N SER A 35 -12.92 -2.85 35.88
CA SER A 35 -12.35 -1.96 36.91
C SER A 35 -11.77 -2.59 38.19
N LEU A 36 -10.46 -2.39 38.41
CA LEU A 36 -9.88 -2.38 39.75
C LEU A 36 -9.06 -1.11 39.97
N ARG A 37 -9.38 -0.46 41.08
CA ARG A 37 -8.82 0.79 41.61
C ARG A 37 -7.48 0.55 42.31
N ALA A 38 -6.63 1.57 42.30
CA ALA A 38 -5.45 1.69 43.14
C ALA A 38 -5.81 1.99 44.61
N PRO A 39 -4.90 1.71 45.57
CA PRO A 39 -4.86 2.44 46.83
C PRO A 39 -3.56 3.25 47.00
N GLU A 40 -3.71 4.48 47.48
CA GLU A 40 -2.65 5.28 48.10
C GLU A 40 -2.38 4.77 49.53
N CYS A 41 -1.12 4.84 49.99
CA CYS A 41 -0.77 4.91 51.41
C CYS A 41 0.50 5.73 51.62
N LEU A 42 0.45 6.56 52.66
CA LEU A 42 1.33 7.67 53.00
C LEU A 42 2.59 7.28 53.79
N SER A 43 3.62 8.13 53.64
CA SER A 43 4.66 8.56 54.60
C SER A 43 5.82 7.62 55.06
N ARG A 44 7.03 8.21 54.90
CA ARG A 44 8.45 7.88 55.24
C ARG A 44 8.76 7.66 56.76
N PRO A 45 10.00 7.36 57.26
CA PRO A 45 11.34 7.54 56.64
C PRO A 45 12.50 6.51 56.92
N ALA A 46 13.59 6.73 56.16
CA ALA A 46 15.03 6.53 56.43
C ALA A 46 15.71 5.13 56.36
N ALA A 47 16.88 5.14 55.71
CA ALA A 47 17.83 4.07 55.31
C ALA A 47 18.65 3.51 56.52
N PRO A 48 19.56 2.50 56.41
CA PRO A 48 20.48 2.22 55.28
C PRO A 48 20.78 0.74 54.89
N GLN A 49 21.30 0.61 53.65
CA GLN A 49 22.21 -0.39 53.06
C GLN A 49 22.18 -1.86 53.52
N THR A 50 21.95 -2.79 52.57
CA THR A 50 22.86 -3.90 52.25
C THR A 50 22.42 -4.66 50.99
N GLN A 51 23.41 -5.10 50.22
CA GLN A 51 23.29 -5.87 48.97
C GLN A 51 22.49 -7.16 49.18
N ARG A 52 21.66 -7.52 48.19
CA ARG A 52 21.51 -8.89 47.66
C ARG A 52 20.66 -8.93 46.40
N ASP A 53 21.12 -9.78 45.49
CA ASP A 53 20.53 -10.15 44.21
C ASP A 53 19.05 -10.51 44.30
N VAL A 54 18.25 -10.00 43.35
CA VAL A 54 17.04 -10.68 42.88
C VAL A 54 16.89 -10.44 41.38
N GLY A 55 16.83 -11.54 40.63
CA GLY A 55 16.74 -11.57 39.18
C GLY A 55 15.52 -10.84 38.64
N CYS A 56 15.74 -10.00 37.64
CA CYS A 56 14.70 -9.43 36.82
C CYS A 56 14.46 -10.34 35.60
N GLY A 57 13.23 -10.80 35.48
CA GLY A 57 12.79 -11.75 34.47
C GLY A 57 12.98 -11.25 33.04
N LEU A 58 13.42 -12.19 32.20
CA LEU A 58 13.34 -12.15 30.74
C LEU A 58 11.95 -11.68 30.29
N LEU A 59 11.87 -10.46 29.75
CA LEU A 59 10.86 -10.11 28.76
C LEU A 59 11.53 -10.07 27.39
N CYS A 60 11.45 -11.21 26.71
CA CYS A 60 11.14 -11.35 25.28
C CYS A 60 11.59 -10.20 24.35
N CYS A 61 12.90 -10.05 24.15
CA CYS A 61 13.42 -9.52 22.89
C CYS A 61 13.27 -10.61 21.82
N GLN A 62 12.11 -10.72 21.19
CA GLN A 62 12.05 -11.42 19.92
C GLN A 62 12.87 -10.63 18.91
N SER A 63 14.02 -11.21 18.57
CA SER A 63 14.90 -10.75 17.52
C SER A 63 14.09 -10.68 16.22
N VAL A 64 13.89 -9.49 15.69
CA VAL A 64 13.48 -9.33 14.30
C VAL A 64 14.65 -9.85 13.47
N ALA A 65 14.51 -11.07 12.96
CA ALA A 65 15.46 -11.62 12.02
C ALA A 65 15.54 -10.66 10.83
N VAL A 66 16.74 -10.14 10.57
CA VAL A 66 17.02 -9.30 9.41
C VAL A 66 16.81 -10.18 8.18
N LEU A 67 15.66 -10.04 7.52
CA LEU A 67 15.36 -10.66 6.23
C LEU A 67 16.27 -10.02 5.19
N GLN A 68 17.41 -10.65 4.97
CA GLN A 68 18.32 -10.30 3.90
C GLN A 68 17.61 -10.67 2.58
N LEU A 69 17.36 -9.68 1.73
CA LEU A 69 16.90 -9.89 0.35
C LEU A 69 18.02 -10.62 -0.41
N ASP A 70 18.11 -11.95 -0.24
CA ASP A 70 19.14 -12.75 -0.87
C ASP A 70 18.77 -12.99 -2.35
N CYS A 71 19.05 -11.98 -3.18
CA CYS A 71 18.87 -12.01 -4.63
C CYS A 71 19.97 -12.82 -5.34
N ARG A 72 20.49 -13.89 -4.74
CA ARG A 72 21.50 -14.74 -5.38
C ARG A 72 20.87 -15.57 -6.50
N PRO A 73 21.57 -15.79 -7.63
CA PRO A 73 21.13 -16.73 -8.64
C PRO A 73 21.08 -18.13 -8.02
N VAL A 74 19.89 -18.74 -8.05
CA VAL A 74 19.72 -20.16 -7.69
C VAL A 74 20.60 -20.98 -8.63
N LYS A 75 21.55 -21.74 -8.08
CA LYS A 75 22.34 -22.69 -8.88
C LYS A 75 21.39 -23.74 -9.45
N ASN A 76 21.48 -23.98 -10.75
CA ASN A 76 20.72 -24.97 -11.50
C ASN A 76 20.79 -26.36 -10.84
N SER A 77 19.78 -26.70 -10.05
CA SER A 77 19.35 -28.08 -9.85
C SER A 77 18.30 -28.38 -10.92
N ALA A 78 18.45 -29.50 -11.62
CA ALA A 78 17.60 -29.95 -12.74
C ALA A 78 16.12 -29.52 -12.59
N MET A 79 15.65 -28.67 -13.50
CA MET A 79 14.26 -28.25 -13.56
C MET A 79 13.39 -29.47 -13.86
N ALA A 80 12.68 -29.98 -12.85
CA ALA A 80 11.41 -30.64 -13.11
C ALA A 80 10.55 -29.62 -13.87
N SER A 81 10.19 -29.94 -15.11
CA SER A 81 9.40 -29.05 -15.97
C SER A 81 8.13 -28.68 -15.21
N ALA A 82 8.01 -27.42 -14.78
CA ALA A 82 6.77 -26.92 -14.22
C ALA A 82 5.66 -27.21 -15.24
N PRO A 83 4.48 -27.68 -14.80
CA PRO A 83 3.39 -27.98 -15.72
C PRO A 83 3.09 -26.72 -16.55
N GLU A 84 3.08 -26.89 -17.87
CA GLU A 84 2.82 -25.82 -18.82
C GLU A 84 1.43 -25.24 -18.54
N LEU A 85 1.35 -23.91 -18.36
CA LEU A 85 0.09 -23.25 -18.07
C LEU A 85 -0.75 -23.15 -19.35
N LYS A 86 -2.02 -23.58 -19.28
CA LYS A 86 -2.97 -23.35 -20.37
C LYS A 86 -3.46 -21.90 -20.33
N ILE A 87 -2.84 -21.07 -21.14
CA ILE A 87 -3.17 -19.65 -21.29
C ILE A 87 -4.48 -19.52 -22.08
N GLY A 88 -5.45 -18.81 -21.51
CA GLY A 88 -6.75 -18.52 -22.09
C GLY A 88 -6.78 -17.18 -22.83
N GLN A 89 -7.95 -16.54 -22.85
CA GLN A 89 -8.08 -15.25 -23.53
C GLN A 89 -7.29 -14.15 -22.81
N LYS A 90 -6.95 -13.10 -23.56
CA LYS A 90 -6.39 -11.87 -23.01
C LYS A 90 -7.51 -11.06 -22.33
N VAL A 91 -7.40 -10.86 -21.02
CA VAL A 91 -8.35 -10.07 -20.21
C VAL A 91 -8.13 -8.58 -20.44
N SER A 92 -6.88 -8.15 -20.41
CA SER A 92 -6.53 -6.73 -20.57
C SER A 92 -5.10 -6.55 -21.07
N GLU A 93 -4.84 -5.36 -21.61
CA GLU A 93 -3.54 -4.96 -22.11
C GLU A 93 -3.24 -3.53 -21.66
N GLY A 94 -2.18 -3.39 -20.88
CA GLY A 94 -1.65 -2.10 -20.46
C GLY A 94 -0.38 -1.72 -21.21
N LYS A 95 0.21 -0.58 -20.80
CA LYS A 95 1.44 -0.03 -21.38
C LYS A 95 2.63 -1.01 -21.30
N THR A 96 2.77 -1.70 -20.18
CA THR A 96 3.95 -2.53 -19.86
C THR A 96 3.63 -4.00 -19.60
N LYS A 97 2.34 -4.40 -19.67
CA LYS A 97 1.88 -5.72 -19.25
C LYS A 97 0.65 -6.17 -20.02
N GLN A 98 0.50 -7.49 -20.17
CA GLN A 98 -0.71 -8.15 -20.63
C GLN A 98 -1.22 -9.10 -19.56
N ILE A 99 -2.53 -9.21 -19.44
CA ILE A 99 -3.19 -10.11 -18.50
C ILE A 99 -3.95 -11.16 -19.29
N PHE A 100 -3.71 -12.43 -18.99
CA PHE A 100 -4.38 -13.56 -19.63
C PHE A 100 -5.09 -14.42 -18.59
N GLU A 101 -6.22 -15.00 -18.96
CA GLU A 101 -6.89 -16.01 -18.15
C GLU A 101 -6.05 -17.30 -18.10
N LEU A 102 -6.25 -18.09 -17.05
CA LEU A 102 -5.72 -19.45 -16.97
C LEU A 102 -6.89 -20.44 -17.03
N VAL A 103 -6.98 -21.20 -18.14
CA VAL A 103 -8.14 -22.04 -18.47
C VAL A 103 -8.43 -23.06 -17.36
N ASP A 104 -7.39 -23.71 -16.85
CA ASP A 104 -7.53 -24.77 -15.84
C ASP A 104 -7.55 -24.23 -14.40
N GLN A 105 -7.41 -22.91 -14.20
CA GLN A 105 -7.28 -22.27 -12.88
C GLN A 105 -8.20 -21.04 -12.78
N PRO A 106 -9.53 -21.24 -12.69
CA PRO A 106 -10.49 -20.13 -12.69
C PRO A 106 -10.21 -19.17 -11.53
N GLY A 107 -10.32 -17.87 -11.79
CA GLY A 107 -10.01 -16.79 -10.84
C GLY A 107 -8.52 -16.54 -10.61
N LEU A 108 -7.64 -17.20 -11.36
CA LEU A 108 -6.24 -16.80 -11.50
C LEU A 108 -5.99 -16.25 -12.90
N VAL A 109 -5.00 -15.37 -13.00
CA VAL A 109 -4.53 -14.77 -14.25
C VAL A 109 -3.02 -14.89 -14.37
N LEU A 110 -2.53 -14.93 -15.60
CA LEU A 110 -1.13 -14.74 -15.92
C LEU A 110 -0.87 -13.27 -16.24
N VAL A 111 0.06 -12.66 -15.50
CA VAL A 111 0.55 -11.31 -15.77
C VAL A 111 1.87 -11.42 -16.51
N GLN A 112 1.87 -11.00 -17.77
CA GLN A 112 3.03 -11.04 -18.67
C GLN A 112 3.61 -9.64 -18.83
N SER A 113 4.84 -9.43 -18.36
CA SER A 113 5.58 -8.17 -18.55
C SER A 113 6.09 -8.03 -19.99
N ARG A 114 6.25 -6.78 -20.45
CA ARG A 114 6.80 -6.43 -21.77
C ARG A 114 8.08 -5.61 -21.66
N ASP A 115 8.94 -5.74 -22.66
CA ASP A 115 10.19 -4.97 -22.81
C ASP A 115 9.95 -3.51 -23.27
N GLN A 116 8.90 -2.86 -22.73
CA GLN A 116 8.55 -1.49 -23.07
C GLN A 116 8.76 -0.58 -21.86
N ILE A 117 9.37 0.58 -22.09
CA ILE A 117 9.42 1.69 -21.14
C ILE A 117 8.54 2.81 -21.69
N THR A 118 7.71 3.38 -20.82
CA THR A 118 6.87 4.53 -21.17
C THR A 118 7.09 5.68 -20.20
N ALA A 119 7.17 6.91 -20.70
CA ALA A 119 7.21 8.12 -19.88
C ALA A 119 6.20 9.17 -20.36
N GLY A 120 5.62 9.91 -19.41
CA GLY A 120 4.64 10.97 -19.65
C GLY A 120 3.39 10.48 -20.38
N ASN A 121 2.55 9.67 -19.73
CA ASN A 121 1.29 9.15 -20.30
C ASN A 121 1.44 8.51 -21.68
N ALA A 122 2.52 7.71 -21.83
CA ALA A 122 2.86 7.00 -23.06
C ALA A 122 3.24 7.90 -24.26
N VAL A 123 3.50 9.19 -24.04
CA VAL A 123 4.03 10.11 -25.07
C VAL A 123 5.42 9.67 -25.53
N ARG A 124 6.24 9.13 -24.62
CA ARG A 124 7.51 8.48 -24.97
C ARG A 124 7.37 6.99 -24.76
N LYS A 125 7.62 6.21 -25.81
CA LYS A 125 7.70 4.74 -25.76
C LYS A 125 9.05 4.33 -26.33
N ASP A 126 9.77 3.50 -25.61
CA ASP A 126 11.02 2.91 -26.07
C ASP A 126 11.05 1.42 -25.72
N GLN A 127 11.77 0.63 -26.51
CA GLN A 127 11.97 -0.79 -26.26
C GLN A 127 13.29 -0.97 -25.50
N MET A 128 13.23 -1.60 -24.33
CA MET A 128 14.43 -1.91 -23.54
C MET A 128 14.46 -3.42 -23.30
N GLU A 129 15.35 -4.10 -24.02
CA GLU A 129 15.56 -5.54 -23.89
C GLU A 129 15.86 -5.92 -22.43
N GLY A 130 15.21 -6.97 -21.94
CA GLY A 130 15.38 -7.47 -20.57
C GLY A 130 14.63 -6.67 -19.50
N LYS A 131 13.94 -5.58 -19.84
CA LYS A 131 13.10 -4.83 -18.90
C LYS A 131 12.00 -5.68 -18.29
N ALA A 132 11.34 -6.52 -19.09
CA ALA A 132 10.29 -7.43 -18.65
C ALA A 132 10.81 -8.39 -17.58
N ALA A 133 11.98 -8.97 -17.81
CA ALA A 133 12.60 -9.91 -16.88
C ALA A 133 12.97 -9.24 -15.55
N ILE A 134 13.57 -8.05 -15.61
CA ILE A 134 13.92 -7.27 -14.41
C ILE A 134 12.66 -6.85 -13.65
N ALA A 135 11.64 -6.36 -14.35
CA ALA A 135 10.38 -5.95 -13.73
C ALA A 135 9.70 -7.10 -13.00
N ASN A 136 9.49 -8.22 -13.70
CA ASN A 136 8.84 -9.40 -13.16
C ASN A 136 9.62 -10.01 -11.98
N LYS A 137 10.95 -10.08 -12.08
CA LYS A 137 11.80 -10.55 -10.97
C LYS A 137 11.70 -9.64 -9.75
N THR A 138 11.79 -8.32 -9.95
CA THR A 138 11.67 -7.34 -8.86
C THR A 138 10.32 -7.44 -8.17
N THR A 139 9.23 -7.44 -8.95
CA THR A 139 7.87 -7.58 -8.44
C THR A 139 7.67 -8.90 -7.69
N SER A 140 8.18 -10.01 -8.23
CA SER A 140 8.08 -11.32 -7.59
C SER A 140 8.82 -11.35 -6.24
N CYS A 141 10.00 -10.75 -6.15
CA CYS A 141 10.75 -10.64 -4.89
C CYS A 141 10.05 -9.73 -3.88
N VAL A 142 9.57 -8.56 -4.32
CA VAL A 142 8.83 -7.60 -3.47
C VAL A 142 7.56 -8.24 -2.91
N PHE A 143 6.74 -8.87 -3.75
CA PHE A 143 5.49 -9.47 -3.28
C PHE A 143 5.73 -10.63 -2.32
N LYS A 144 6.76 -11.45 -2.52
CA LYS A 144 7.14 -12.49 -1.55
C LYS A 144 7.52 -11.89 -0.20
N LEU A 145 8.37 -10.86 -0.18
CA LEU A 145 8.74 -10.15 1.06
C LEU A 145 7.49 -9.59 1.78
N LEU A 146 6.59 -8.97 1.02
CA LEU A 146 5.36 -8.40 1.58
C LEU A 146 4.42 -9.48 2.14
N GLN A 147 4.27 -10.61 1.44
CA GLN A 147 3.50 -11.76 1.92
C GLN A 147 4.08 -12.38 3.19
N GLU A 148 5.40 -12.54 3.25
CA GLU A 148 6.13 -13.01 4.46
C GLU A 148 5.94 -12.05 5.65
N SER A 149 5.73 -10.76 5.36
CA SER A 149 5.42 -9.73 6.35
C SER A 149 3.93 -9.62 6.70
N GLY A 150 3.08 -10.50 6.15
CA GLY A 150 1.63 -10.54 6.43
C GLY A 150 0.76 -9.62 5.57
N ILE A 151 1.32 -8.97 4.55
CA ILE A 151 0.54 -8.15 3.61
C ILE A 151 -0.20 -9.06 2.62
N LYS A 152 -1.52 -8.85 2.49
CA LYS A 152 -2.32 -9.53 1.47
C LYS A 152 -2.00 -8.98 0.09
N THR A 153 -1.55 -9.84 -0.82
CA THR A 153 -1.23 -9.47 -2.20
C THR A 153 -1.93 -10.41 -3.19
N ALA A 154 -2.15 -9.95 -4.40
CA ALA A 154 -2.69 -10.76 -5.50
C ALA A 154 -1.67 -11.77 -6.05
N PHE A 155 -0.38 -11.67 -5.67
CA PHE A 155 0.66 -12.54 -6.19
C PHE A 155 0.48 -13.99 -5.70
N VAL A 156 0.53 -14.95 -6.61
CA VAL A 156 0.48 -16.38 -6.26
C VAL A 156 1.86 -16.99 -6.37
N LYS A 157 2.48 -16.88 -7.55
CA LYS A 157 3.83 -17.41 -7.81
C LYS A 157 4.42 -16.82 -9.07
N GLN A 158 5.75 -16.76 -9.14
CA GLN A 158 6.44 -16.51 -10.39
C GLN A 158 6.26 -17.72 -11.33
N HIS A 159 6.01 -17.48 -12.62
CA HIS A 159 5.83 -18.53 -13.62
C HIS A 159 7.05 -18.67 -14.53
N SER A 160 7.58 -17.55 -15.02
CA SER A 160 8.77 -17.49 -15.88
C SER A 160 9.61 -16.26 -15.55
N ASP A 161 10.65 -15.98 -16.33
CA ASP A 161 11.46 -14.77 -16.16
C ASP A 161 10.63 -13.50 -16.40
N THR A 162 9.61 -13.55 -17.26
CA THR A 162 8.82 -12.39 -17.66
C THR A 162 7.36 -12.44 -17.22
N ALA A 163 6.94 -13.48 -16.50
CA ALA A 163 5.55 -13.64 -16.08
C ALA A 163 5.39 -14.22 -14.67
N PHE A 164 4.27 -13.86 -14.04
CA PHE A 164 3.82 -14.40 -12.76
C PHE A 164 2.31 -14.68 -12.78
N VAL A 165 1.87 -15.59 -11.91
CA VAL A 165 0.46 -15.88 -11.67
C VAL A 165 -0.04 -15.01 -10.53
N ALA A 166 -1.21 -14.41 -10.73
CA ALA A 166 -1.90 -13.61 -9.73
C ALA A 166 -3.36 -14.05 -9.56
N THR A 167 -3.98 -13.73 -8.45
CA THR A 167 -5.44 -13.78 -8.31
C THR A 167 -6.08 -12.74 -9.21
N HIS A 168 -7.18 -13.09 -9.86
CA HIS A 168 -7.95 -12.14 -10.65
C HIS A 168 -8.59 -11.10 -9.71
N CYS A 169 -8.39 -9.83 -10.04
CA CYS A 169 -8.91 -8.70 -9.27
C CYS A 169 -9.63 -7.72 -10.19
N GLU A 170 -10.72 -7.14 -9.70
CA GLU A 170 -11.24 -5.89 -10.24
C GLU A 170 -10.43 -4.73 -9.63
N MET A 171 -9.68 -4.02 -10.46
CA MET A 171 -8.75 -2.99 -10.00
C MET A 171 -9.49 -1.74 -9.53
N ILE A 172 -9.14 -1.24 -8.35
CA ILE A 172 -9.62 0.05 -7.86
C ILE A 172 -8.88 1.13 -8.65
N PRO A 173 -9.55 2.08 -9.31
CA PRO A 173 -8.92 3.04 -10.23
C PRO A 173 -8.22 4.19 -9.49
N ILE A 174 -7.46 3.88 -8.45
CA ILE A 174 -6.72 4.84 -7.62
C ILE A 174 -5.27 4.40 -7.51
N GLU A 175 -4.36 5.33 -7.79
CA GLU A 175 -2.94 5.21 -7.50
C GLU A 175 -2.66 5.75 -6.10
N TRP A 176 -2.19 4.88 -5.23
CA TRP A 176 -1.83 5.22 -3.85
C TRP A 176 -0.37 5.57 -3.79
N VAL A 177 -0.07 6.84 -3.55
CA VAL A 177 1.31 7.34 -3.47
C VAL A 177 1.69 7.64 -2.03
N CYS A 178 2.85 7.14 -1.63
CA CYS A 178 3.42 7.34 -0.31
C CYS A 178 4.83 7.92 -0.44
N ARG A 179 5.13 8.99 0.31
CA ARG A 179 6.41 9.71 0.21
C ARG A 179 7.10 9.83 1.55
N ARG A 180 8.40 9.55 1.56
CA ARG A 180 9.32 9.94 2.61
C ARG A 180 10.02 11.25 2.30
N VAL A 181 10.33 11.51 1.03
CA VAL A 181 11.06 12.71 0.60
C VAL A 181 10.27 13.45 -0.48
N ALA A 182 10.23 14.77 -0.40
CA ALA A 182 9.58 15.63 -1.37
C ALA A 182 10.43 15.75 -2.64
N THR A 183 9.88 15.26 -3.74
CA THR A 183 10.45 15.35 -5.10
C THR A 183 9.32 15.38 -6.13
N GLY A 184 9.67 15.47 -7.42
CA GLY A 184 8.78 15.21 -8.53
C GLY A 184 7.49 16.04 -8.51
N SER A 185 6.34 15.37 -8.68
CA SER A 185 5.05 16.05 -8.80
C SER A 185 4.60 16.75 -7.51
N PHE A 186 5.10 16.32 -6.34
CA PHE A 186 4.82 16.98 -5.07
C PHE A 186 5.31 18.43 -5.07
N LEU A 187 6.56 18.68 -5.52
CA LEU A 187 7.14 20.02 -5.57
C LEU A 187 6.40 20.93 -6.55
N LYS A 188 5.93 20.38 -7.68
CA LYS A 188 5.14 21.12 -8.68
C LYS A 188 3.81 21.63 -8.10
N ARG A 189 3.15 20.81 -7.26
CA ARG A 189 1.88 21.17 -6.60
C ARG A 189 2.07 22.06 -5.36
N ASN A 190 3.26 22.06 -4.76
CA ASN A 190 3.56 22.75 -3.50
C ASN A 190 4.73 23.74 -3.67
N PRO A 191 4.53 24.86 -4.39
CA PRO A 191 5.57 25.85 -4.60
C PRO A 191 6.07 26.41 -3.26
N GLY A 192 7.39 26.47 -3.09
CA GLY A 192 8.06 26.90 -1.85
C GLY A 192 8.59 25.75 -1.00
N VAL A 193 8.15 24.51 -1.22
CA VAL A 193 8.79 23.34 -0.60
C VAL A 193 10.09 23.03 -1.36
N LYS A 194 11.17 22.77 -0.60
CA LYS A 194 12.48 22.41 -1.18
C LYS A 194 12.56 20.91 -1.45
N GLU A 195 13.21 20.55 -2.55
CA GLU A 195 13.57 19.16 -2.84
C GLU A 195 14.41 18.58 -1.71
N GLY A 196 14.17 17.31 -1.36
CA GLY A 196 14.81 16.67 -0.21
C GLY A 196 14.09 16.88 1.13
N TYR A 197 13.02 17.68 1.19
CA TYR A 197 12.21 17.80 2.42
C TYR A 197 11.67 16.44 2.86
N ARG A 198 11.86 16.08 4.13
CA ARG A 198 11.53 14.74 4.65
C ARG A 198 10.20 14.76 5.43
N PHE A 199 9.29 13.84 5.10
CA PHE A 199 8.01 13.65 5.77
C PHE A 199 8.12 12.68 6.95
N SER A 200 7.58 13.11 8.10
CA SER A 200 7.38 12.28 9.30
C SER A 200 6.13 12.78 10.03
N PRO A 201 4.98 12.06 10.00
CA PRO A 201 4.75 10.76 9.36
C PRO A 201 4.82 10.81 7.82
N LEU A 202 4.77 9.65 7.16
CA LEU A 202 4.77 9.54 5.70
C LEU A 202 3.64 10.34 5.06
N LYS A 203 3.91 10.96 3.90
CA LYS A 203 2.89 11.70 3.15
C LYS A 203 2.13 10.76 2.22
N MET A 204 0.83 10.66 2.43
CA MET A 204 -0.10 9.91 1.59
C MET A 204 -0.80 10.84 0.58
N GLU A 205 -0.96 10.35 -0.65
CA GLU A 205 -1.68 11.00 -1.74
C GLU A 205 -2.42 9.95 -2.57
N MET A 206 -3.57 10.32 -3.14
CA MET A 206 -4.36 9.49 -4.05
C MET A 206 -4.48 10.19 -5.40
N PHE A 207 -4.35 9.43 -6.49
CA PHE A 207 -4.55 9.94 -7.85
C PHE A 207 -5.53 9.03 -8.58
N PHE A 208 -6.59 9.60 -9.15
CA PHE A 208 -7.56 8.83 -9.92
C PHE A 208 -6.98 8.49 -11.28
N LYS A 209 -7.09 7.22 -11.68
CA LYS A 209 -6.54 6.74 -12.95
C LYS A 209 -7.37 7.26 -14.11
N ASP A 210 -6.85 8.28 -14.79
CA ASP A 210 -7.44 8.91 -15.94
C ASP A 210 -6.33 9.52 -16.82
N ASP A 211 -5.84 8.70 -17.76
CA ASP A 211 -4.80 9.07 -18.70
C ASP A 211 -5.16 10.34 -19.50
N ALA A 212 -6.46 10.61 -19.74
CA ALA A 212 -6.91 11.78 -20.49
C ALA A 212 -6.76 13.08 -19.69
N ASN A 213 -6.87 12.99 -18.36
CA ASN A 213 -6.76 14.12 -17.43
C ASN A 213 -5.47 14.12 -16.61
N ASN A 214 -4.47 13.33 -17.03
CA ASN A 214 -3.16 13.20 -16.39
C ASN A 214 -3.23 12.79 -14.90
N ASP A 215 -4.10 11.83 -14.60
CA ASP A 215 -4.28 11.23 -13.28
C ASP A 215 -4.47 12.28 -12.15
N PRO A 216 -5.63 12.95 -12.07
CA PRO A 216 -5.84 14.04 -11.12
C PRO A 216 -5.75 13.56 -9.67
N GLN A 217 -5.14 14.39 -8.80
CA GLN A 217 -5.12 14.12 -7.37
C GLN A 217 -6.54 14.13 -6.81
N TRP A 218 -6.92 13.09 -6.08
CA TRP A 218 -8.21 12.98 -5.39
C TRP A 218 -8.03 13.13 -3.88
N SER A 219 -9.04 13.75 -3.27
CA SER A 219 -9.25 13.70 -1.83
C SER A 219 -9.97 12.41 -1.43
N GLU A 220 -10.01 12.14 -0.13
CA GLU A 220 -10.72 10.98 0.42
C GLU A 220 -12.22 11.09 0.19
N GLU A 221 -12.78 12.28 0.34
CA GLU A 221 -14.20 12.56 0.10
C GLU A 221 -14.59 12.28 -1.35
N GLN A 222 -13.72 12.60 -2.32
CA GLN A 222 -13.96 12.28 -3.73
C GLN A 222 -13.99 10.77 -3.98
N LEU A 223 -13.07 10.02 -3.35
CA LEU A 223 -13.06 8.56 -3.44
C LEU A 223 -14.32 7.94 -2.82
N LEU A 224 -14.74 8.41 -1.64
CA LEU A 224 -15.94 7.93 -0.96
C LEU A 224 -17.22 8.25 -1.74
N GLU A 225 -17.32 9.44 -2.31
CA GLU A 225 -18.51 9.84 -3.08
C GLU A 225 -18.61 9.09 -4.43
N ALA A 226 -17.49 8.65 -5.00
CA ALA A 226 -17.48 7.85 -6.22
C ALA A 226 -18.22 6.50 -6.07
N LYS A 227 -18.42 6.01 -4.83
CA LYS A 227 -19.23 4.82 -4.51
C LYS A 227 -18.87 3.62 -5.37
N PHE A 228 -17.58 3.39 -5.60
CA PHE A 228 -17.11 2.26 -6.39
C PHE A 228 -17.63 0.96 -5.78
N CYS A 229 -18.16 0.08 -6.64
CA CYS A 229 -18.54 -1.28 -6.29
C CYS A 229 -17.82 -2.22 -7.25
N LEU A 230 -16.88 -3.01 -6.71
CA LEU A 230 -15.96 -3.85 -7.47
C LEU A 230 -16.03 -5.26 -6.90
N ALA A 231 -16.28 -6.25 -7.77
CA ALA A 231 -16.49 -7.65 -7.39
C ALA A 231 -17.53 -7.86 -6.26
N GLY A 232 -18.51 -6.95 -6.17
CA GLY A 232 -19.56 -6.95 -5.13
C GLY A 232 -19.15 -6.30 -3.80
N LEU A 233 -17.94 -5.74 -3.69
CA LEU A 233 -17.49 -4.95 -2.54
C LEU A 233 -17.66 -3.45 -2.84
N THR A 234 -18.43 -2.75 -2.00
CA THR A 234 -18.50 -1.29 -2.02
C THR A 234 -17.28 -0.71 -1.31
N ILE A 235 -16.57 0.23 -1.96
CA ILE A 235 -15.43 0.93 -1.39
C ILE A 235 -15.95 2.06 -0.49
N GLY A 236 -16.08 1.78 0.81
CA GLY A 236 -16.45 2.75 1.83
C GLY A 236 -15.27 3.17 2.71
N GLN A 237 -15.57 3.85 3.82
CA GLN A 237 -14.56 4.33 4.76
C GLN A 237 -13.63 3.22 5.26
N CYS A 238 -14.19 2.02 5.52
CA CYS A 238 -13.42 0.88 5.99
C CYS A 238 -12.36 0.45 4.96
N GLU A 239 -12.75 0.33 3.69
CA GLU A 239 -11.85 -0.10 2.61
C GLU A 239 -10.78 0.96 2.33
N VAL A 240 -11.15 2.24 2.38
CA VAL A 240 -10.24 3.38 2.27
C VAL A 240 -9.21 3.38 3.40
N ASP A 241 -9.64 3.19 4.65
CA ASP A 241 -8.75 3.10 5.81
C ASP A 241 -7.78 1.91 5.69
N ILE A 242 -8.28 0.76 5.20
CA ILE A 242 -7.46 -0.43 4.96
C ILE A 242 -6.39 -0.15 3.91
N MET A 243 -6.75 0.44 2.77
CA MET A 243 -5.79 0.78 1.70
C MET A 243 -4.75 1.79 2.17
N ASN A 244 -5.17 2.82 2.91
CA ASN A 244 -4.28 3.84 3.45
C ASN A 244 -3.26 3.23 4.43
N ARG A 245 -3.74 2.49 5.44
CA ARG A 245 -2.87 1.82 6.42
C ARG A 245 -1.96 0.78 5.78
N SER A 246 -2.48 0.02 4.81
CA SER A 246 -1.69 -0.96 4.05
C SER A 246 -0.58 -0.27 3.26
N THR A 247 -0.88 0.87 2.62
CA THR A 247 0.13 1.62 1.87
C THR A 247 1.27 2.10 2.77
N VAL A 248 0.96 2.62 3.95
CA VAL A 248 1.96 3.03 4.95
C VAL A 248 2.80 1.82 5.39
N ALA A 249 2.17 0.70 5.75
CA ALA A 249 2.87 -0.50 6.18
C ALA A 249 3.79 -1.06 5.08
N ILE A 250 3.29 -1.13 3.84
CA ILE A 250 4.07 -1.55 2.67
C ILE A 250 5.28 -0.63 2.49
N PHE A 251 5.08 0.69 2.55
CA PHE A 251 6.17 1.65 2.40
C PHE A 251 7.25 1.41 3.45
N GLU A 252 6.89 1.26 4.72
CA GLU A 252 7.85 1.07 5.81
C GLU A 252 8.60 -0.27 5.72
N ILE A 253 7.93 -1.35 5.29
CA ILE A 253 8.58 -2.65 5.04
C ILE A 253 9.65 -2.50 3.95
N LEU A 254 9.29 -1.87 2.82
CA LEU A 254 10.21 -1.67 1.71
C LEU A 254 11.32 -0.65 2.05
N GLU A 255 11.01 0.43 2.77
CA GLU A 255 12.01 1.40 3.24
C GLU A 255 13.08 0.70 4.09
N LYS A 256 12.66 -0.16 5.04
CA LYS A 256 13.57 -0.95 5.87
C LYS A 256 14.39 -1.94 5.06
N ALA A 257 13.75 -2.70 4.17
CA ALA A 257 14.44 -3.69 3.37
C ALA A 257 15.47 -3.05 2.41
N TRP A 258 15.18 -1.87 1.86
CA TRP A 258 16.09 -1.16 0.94
C TRP A 258 17.22 -0.48 1.70
N ALA A 259 16.98 -0.02 2.93
CA ALA A 259 18.02 0.51 3.79
C ALA A 259 19.13 -0.51 4.07
N THR A 260 18.82 -1.82 4.12
CA THR A 260 19.85 -2.88 4.25
C THR A 260 20.83 -2.94 3.07
N GLN A 261 20.42 -2.39 1.92
CA GLN A 261 21.21 -2.32 0.69
C GLN A 261 21.82 -0.93 0.47
N ASN A 262 21.83 -0.06 1.49
CA ASN A 262 22.25 1.35 1.39
C ASN A 262 21.45 2.16 0.34
N CYS A 263 20.20 1.76 0.11
CA CYS A 263 19.26 2.47 -0.75
C CYS A 263 18.22 3.21 0.10
N THR A 264 17.89 4.43 -0.32
CA THR A 264 16.80 5.22 0.26
C THR A 264 15.58 5.08 -0.62
N LEU A 265 14.47 4.62 -0.05
CA LEU A 265 13.16 4.68 -0.71
C LEU A 265 12.60 6.11 -0.54
N VAL A 266 12.48 6.84 -1.64
CA VAL A 266 12.06 8.25 -1.65
C VAL A 266 10.54 8.36 -1.65
N ASP A 267 9.92 7.69 -2.62
CA ASP A 267 8.49 7.53 -2.73
C ASP A 267 8.12 6.22 -3.45
N MET A 268 6.83 5.91 -3.39
CA MET A 268 6.24 4.68 -3.93
C MET A 268 4.83 4.97 -4.41
N LYS A 269 4.43 4.31 -5.49
CA LYS A 269 3.06 4.19 -5.99
C LYS A 269 2.65 2.72 -5.99
N ILE A 270 1.47 2.42 -5.47
CA ILE A 270 0.87 1.07 -5.53
C ILE A 270 -0.60 1.16 -5.96
N GLU A 271 -1.14 0.03 -6.40
CA GLU A 271 -2.54 -0.12 -6.79
C GLU A 271 -3.15 -1.31 -6.03
N PHE A 272 -4.42 -1.18 -5.64
CA PHE A 272 -5.17 -2.24 -4.99
C PHE A 272 -6.26 -2.76 -5.94
N GLY A 273 -6.66 -4.00 -5.73
CA GLY A 273 -7.80 -4.60 -6.40
C GLY A 273 -8.65 -5.39 -5.43
N VAL A 274 -9.91 -5.61 -5.81
CA VAL A 274 -10.81 -6.51 -5.09
C VAL A 274 -10.69 -7.89 -5.72
N ASN A 275 -10.28 -8.89 -4.94
CA ASN A 275 -10.20 -10.26 -5.40
C ASN A 275 -11.61 -10.79 -5.73
N VAL A 276 -11.80 -11.26 -6.97
CA VAL A 276 -13.14 -11.64 -7.47
C VAL A 276 -13.75 -12.86 -6.78
N LYS A 277 -12.94 -13.66 -6.06
CA LYS A 277 -13.40 -14.84 -5.32
C LYS A 277 -13.63 -14.54 -3.84
N THR A 278 -12.70 -13.83 -3.20
CA THR A 278 -12.74 -13.62 -1.75
C THR A 278 -13.41 -12.30 -1.36
N GLN A 279 -13.62 -11.39 -2.32
CA GLN A 279 -14.12 -10.03 -2.09
C GLN A 279 -13.26 -9.23 -1.11
N GLU A 280 -11.98 -9.56 -1.02
CA GLU A 280 -11.02 -8.85 -0.18
C GLU A 280 -10.21 -7.84 -1.00
N VAL A 281 -9.93 -6.69 -0.41
CA VAL A 281 -8.94 -5.74 -0.92
C VAL A 281 -7.54 -6.33 -0.75
N VAL A 282 -6.80 -6.42 -1.86
CA VAL A 282 -5.43 -6.94 -1.88
C VAL A 282 -4.52 -5.99 -2.65
N LEU A 283 -3.25 -5.91 -2.25
CA LEU A 283 -2.22 -5.25 -3.05
C LEU A 283 -2.09 -5.99 -4.38
N ALA A 284 -2.22 -5.28 -5.49
CA ALA A 284 -2.23 -5.87 -6.83
C ALA A 284 -1.23 -5.16 -7.74
N ASP A 285 -1.43 -5.28 -9.05
CA ASP A 285 -0.54 -4.81 -10.10
C ASP A 285 0.92 -5.27 -9.91
N VAL A 286 1.89 -4.36 -10.01
CA VAL A 286 3.32 -4.62 -9.94
C VAL A 286 4.00 -3.58 -9.08
N ILE A 287 5.09 -3.96 -8.44
CA ILE A 287 6.02 -3.04 -7.79
C ILE A 287 7.39 -3.27 -8.43
N ASP A 288 7.85 -2.30 -9.22
CA ASP A 288 9.11 -2.39 -9.94
C ASP A 288 9.83 -1.04 -10.03
N LYS A 289 11.10 -1.09 -10.44
CA LYS A 289 11.88 0.12 -10.73
C LYS A 289 11.65 0.52 -12.18
N ILE A 290 11.22 1.75 -12.43
CA ILE A 290 11.26 2.36 -13.77
C ILE A 290 12.46 3.31 -13.81
N HIS A 291 13.39 3.06 -14.73
CA HIS A 291 14.45 4.02 -15.03
C HIS A 291 13.84 5.17 -15.84
N GLY A 292 13.69 6.36 -15.24
CA GLY A 292 13.27 7.58 -15.95
C GLY A 292 12.28 8.46 -15.19
N GLY A 293 12.69 9.05 -14.06
CA GLY A 293 12.14 10.29 -13.46
C GLY A 293 10.65 10.40 -13.12
N TYR A 294 9.84 9.38 -13.39
CA TYR A 294 8.37 9.37 -13.21
C TYR A 294 7.89 7.92 -12.96
N GLY A 295 8.54 7.19 -12.05
CA GLY A 295 8.32 5.75 -11.82
C GLY A 295 7.41 5.41 -10.62
N LEU A 296 6.98 4.14 -10.55
CA LEU A 296 6.25 3.55 -9.41
C LEU A 296 7.07 3.48 -8.11
N LEU A 297 8.40 3.50 -8.21
CA LEU A 297 9.31 3.54 -7.07
C LEU A 297 10.48 4.45 -7.42
N GLU A 298 10.64 5.53 -6.67
CA GLU A 298 11.87 6.32 -6.70
C GLU A 298 12.78 5.83 -5.58
N ILE A 299 13.88 5.17 -5.99
CA ILE A 299 14.90 4.64 -5.08
C ILE A 299 16.21 5.36 -5.39
N GLU A 300 16.70 6.12 -4.43
CA GLU A 300 18.02 6.75 -4.49
C GLU A 300 19.06 5.86 -3.81
N ALA A 301 20.10 5.46 -4.53
CA ALA A 301 21.25 4.80 -3.92
C ALA A 301 22.06 5.84 -3.12
N SER A 302 22.34 5.57 -1.85
CA SER A 302 23.20 6.44 -1.05
C SER A 302 24.63 6.34 -1.59
N LYS A 303 25.11 7.37 -2.31
CA LYS A 303 26.53 7.52 -2.63
C LYS A 303 27.29 7.88 -1.35
N LYS A 304 27.63 6.89 -0.51
CA LYS A 304 28.74 7.07 0.44
C LYS A 304 30.05 6.97 -0.34
N THR A 305 30.54 8.11 -0.83
CA THR A 305 31.95 8.26 -1.15
C THR A 305 32.73 8.16 0.16
N SER A 306 33.23 6.97 0.48
CA SER A 306 34.31 6.83 1.46
C SER A 306 35.57 7.46 0.87
N ARG A 307 35.77 8.76 1.10
CA ARG A 307 37.12 9.31 1.18
C ARG A 307 37.76 8.70 2.43
N CYS A 308 38.41 7.56 2.26
CA CYS A 308 39.55 7.26 3.11
C CYS A 308 40.63 8.26 2.68
N THR A 309 40.86 9.27 3.51
CA THR A 309 42.11 10.02 3.47
C THR A 309 43.11 9.12 4.16
N GLU A 310 44.06 8.61 3.39
CA GLU A 310 45.31 8.11 3.94
C GLU A 310 46.08 9.32 4.50
N THR A 311 46.25 9.32 5.81
CA THR A 311 47.31 10.04 6.53
C THR A 311 47.87 9.09 7.57
#